data_AF-A0A937TPK1-F1
#
_entry.id   AF-A0A937TPK1-F1
#
_cell.length_a   1.000
_cell.length_b   1.000
_cell.length_c   1.000
_cell.angle_alpha   90.00
_cell.angle_beta   90.00
_cell.angle_gamma   90.00
#
_symmetry.space_group_name_H-M   'P 1'
#
loop_
_entity.id
_entity.type
_entity.pdbx_description
1 polymer ?
#
loop_
_entity_poly.entity_id
_entity_poly.type
_entity_poly.pdbx_seq_one_letter_code
_entity_poly.pdbx_strand_id
1 'polypeptide(L)'
;MNGSEFLITSPESPNYNCIAWAANEDVRWWWPDPLRIYYWPNGIERVNTVEHFIAAYGTLGYEPCDNEIPEDGFEKVALYVQTDSNELLSNVVGWLSEQSILSSSI
;
A
#
# COMPACT_ATOMS: atom_id res chain seq x y z
N MET A 1 4.83 -22.78 -24.53
CA MET A 1 4.34 -21.95 -23.41
C MET A 1 5.15 -20.66 -23.47
N ASN A 2 4.52 -19.56 -23.88
CA ASN A 2 5.19 -18.27 -24.06
C ASN A 2 5.04 -17.50 -22.74
N GLY A 3 6.10 -17.43 -21.94
CA GLY A 3 6.11 -16.73 -20.66
C GLY A 3 6.09 -15.23 -20.90
N SER A 4 5.12 -14.54 -20.31
CA SER A 4 4.94 -13.09 -20.37
C SER A 4 6.23 -12.32 -20.08
N GLU A 5 6.60 -11.40 -20.97
CA GLU A 5 7.68 -10.43 -20.80
C GLU A 5 7.33 -9.50 -19.62
N PHE A 6 8.00 -9.69 -18.48
CA PHE A 6 7.99 -8.70 -17.41
C PHE A 6 9.25 -7.83 -17.53
N LEU A 7 9.07 -6.51 -17.48
CA LEU A 7 10.18 -5.56 -17.47
C LEU A 7 10.57 -5.27 -16.02
N ILE A 8 11.85 -5.40 -15.69
CA ILE A 8 12.38 -4.98 -14.40
C ILE A 8 12.42 -3.45 -14.40
N THR A 9 11.51 -2.82 -13.67
CA THR A 9 11.39 -1.35 -13.57
C THR A 9 12.08 -0.79 -12.34
N SER A 10 12.52 -1.63 -11.40
CA SER A 10 13.26 -1.23 -10.21
C SER A 10 14.29 -2.30 -9.80
N PRO A 11 15.41 -1.90 -9.16
CA PRO A 11 16.36 -2.84 -8.58
C PRO A 11 15.74 -3.58 -7.39
N GLU A 12 16.05 -4.88 -7.26
CA GLU A 12 15.76 -5.64 -6.05
C GLU A 12 16.52 -5.00 -4.88
N SER A 13 15.78 -4.51 -3.89
CA SER A 13 16.34 -3.86 -2.70
C SER A 13 15.76 -4.51 -1.46
N PRO A 14 16.58 -4.84 -0.43
CA PRO A 14 16.07 -5.29 0.85
C PRO A 14 15.26 -4.20 1.58
N ASN A 15 15.32 -2.95 1.10
CA ASN A 15 14.53 -1.84 1.61
C ASN A 15 13.20 -1.66 0.84
N TYR A 16 12.92 -2.48 -0.17
CA TYR A 16 11.70 -2.36 -0.94
C TYR A 16 10.48 -2.70 -0.08
N ASN A 17 9.59 -1.72 0.07
CA ASN A 17 8.33 -1.84 0.77
C ASN A 17 7.26 -1.16 -0.10
N CYS A 18 6.30 -1.94 -0.61
CA CYS A 18 5.24 -1.43 -1.50
C CYS A 18 4.41 -0.31 -0.85
N ILE A 19 4.24 -0.35 0.47
CA ILE A 19 3.52 0.69 1.22
C ILE A 19 4.29 2.01 1.20
N ALA A 20 5.59 1.99 1.49
CA ALA A 20 6.45 3.16 1.42
C ALA A 20 6.55 3.67 -0.02
N TRP A 21 6.72 2.77 -0.98
CA TRP A 21 6.84 3.15 -2.39
C TRP A 21 5.60 3.88 -2.90
N ALA A 22 4.40 3.39 -2.59
CA ALA A 22 3.14 4.06 -2.93
C ALA A 22 2.94 5.38 -2.15
N ALA A 23 3.69 5.61 -1.08
CA ALA A 23 3.79 6.89 -0.37
C ALA A 23 4.91 7.79 -0.92
N ASN A 24 5.48 7.46 -2.08
CA ASN A 24 6.64 8.11 -2.68
C ASN A 24 7.86 8.19 -1.73
N GLU A 25 8.07 7.13 -0.95
CA GLU A 25 9.17 6.96 0.00
C GLU A 25 10.03 5.74 -0.36
N ASP A 26 11.34 5.95 -0.47
CA ASP A 26 12.32 4.92 -0.85
C ASP A 26 13.38 4.65 0.24
N VAL A 27 13.39 5.41 1.33
CA VAL A 27 14.36 5.26 2.43
C VAL A 27 13.76 4.56 3.63
N ARG A 28 12.60 5.00 4.10
CA ARG A 28 11.97 4.50 5.32
C ARG A 28 10.98 3.39 5.01
N TRP A 29 11.10 2.27 5.71
CA TRP A 29 10.07 1.23 5.68
C TRP A 29 8.80 1.72 6.38
N TRP A 30 7.65 1.58 5.73
CA TRP A 30 6.35 1.93 6.32
C TRP A 30 5.65 0.68 6.83
N TRP A 31 5.34 0.67 8.12
CA TRP A 31 4.48 -0.35 8.71
C TRP A 31 3.93 0.10 10.07
N PRO A 32 2.65 -0.19 10.40
CA PRO A 32 2.06 0.15 11.69
C PRO A 32 2.51 -0.84 12.78
N ASP A 33 3.81 -1.03 12.95
CA ASP A 33 4.34 -2.01 13.90
C ASP A 33 4.18 -1.52 15.36
N PRO A 34 3.71 -2.38 16.29
CA PRO A 34 3.55 -1.99 17.70
C PRO A 34 4.87 -1.63 18.40
N LEU A 35 5.99 -2.16 17.89
CA LEU A 35 7.33 -1.94 18.46
C LEU A 35 7.97 -0.62 18.01
N ARG A 36 7.32 0.12 17.10
CA ARG A 36 7.78 1.40 16.52
C ARG A 36 9.17 1.31 15.87
N ILE A 37 9.46 0.17 15.25
CA ILE A 37 10.68 -0.07 14.47
C ILE A 37 10.59 0.65 13.13
N TYR A 38 9.40 0.66 12.52
CA TYR A 38 9.16 1.22 11.19
C TYR A 38 8.44 2.56 11.25
N TYR A 39 8.58 3.32 10.16
CA TYR A 39 7.90 4.60 10.05
C TYR A 39 6.39 4.39 9.95
N TRP A 40 5.65 5.29 10.61
CA TRP A 40 4.21 5.41 10.48
C TRP A 40 3.82 6.87 10.72
N PRO A 41 2.87 7.44 9.97
CA PRO A 41 2.44 8.82 10.16
C PRO A 41 1.97 9.13 11.59
N ASN A 42 2.28 10.34 12.07
CA ASN A 42 1.81 10.79 13.38
C ASN A 42 0.30 10.99 13.37
N GLY A 43 -0.36 10.67 14.48
CA GLY A 43 -1.80 10.84 14.64
C GLY A 43 -2.65 9.67 14.12
N ILE A 44 -2.04 8.68 13.49
CA ILE A 44 -2.70 7.43 13.08
C ILE A 44 -2.27 6.31 14.04
N GLU A 45 -3.23 5.51 14.52
CA GLU A 45 -2.89 4.37 15.37
C GLU A 45 -2.06 3.34 14.60
N ARG A 46 -1.13 2.69 15.30
CA ARG A 46 -0.25 1.64 14.74
C ARG A 46 -0.96 0.29 14.83
N VAL A 47 -2.01 0.17 14.02
CA VAL A 47 -2.84 -1.02 13.92
C VAL A 47 -2.80 -1.50 12.47
N ASN A 48 -2.57 -2.80 12.28
CA ASN A 48 -2.42 -3.40 10.97
C ASN A 48 -3.80 -3.77 10.38
N THR A 49 -4.60 -2.75 10.03
CA THR A 49 -5.90 -2.91 9.35
C THR A 49 -6.02 -1.95 8.18
N VAL A 50 -6.88 -2.27 7.21
CA VAL A 50 -7.10 -1.46 6.00
C VAL A 50 -7.42 -0.02 6.35
N GLU A 51 -8.29 0.20 7.34
CA GLU A 51 -8.74 1.53 7.75
C GLU A 51 -7.57 2.42 8.18
N HIS A 52 -6.56 1.85 8.86
CA HIS A 52 -5.38 2.58 9.29
C HIS A 52 -4.41 2.85 8.14
N PHE A 53 -4.32 1.95 7.15
CA PHE A 53 -3.59 2.24 5.91
C PHE A 53 -4.28 3.34 5.11
N ILE A 54 -5.61 3.30 4.96
CA ILE A 54 -6.39 4.38 4.33
C ILE A 54 -6.10 5.71 5.02
N ALA A 55 -6.18 5.74 6.36
CA ALA A 55 -5.91 6.96 7.12
C ALA A 55 -4.45 7.44 6.97
N ALA A 56 -3.49 6.52 6.88
CA ALA A 56 -2.09 6.85 6.64
C ALA A 56 -1.87 7.49 5.25
N TYR A 57 -2.42 6.91 4.19
CA TYR A 57 -2.37 7.53 2.84
C TYR A 57 -3.18 8.83 2.77
N GLY A 58 -4.25 8.95 3.56
CA GLY A 58 -4.98 10.22 3.74
C GLY A 58 -4.09 11.37 4.22
N THR A 59 -3.01 11.09 4.97
CA THR A 59 -2.03 12.13 5.37
C THR A 59 -1.20 12.66 4.20
N LEU A 60 -1.20 11.95 3.06
CA LEU A 60 -0.53 12.34 1.82
C LEU A 60 -1.52 12.95 0.80
N GLY A 61 -2.81 13.05 1.15
CA GLY A 61 -3.84 13.59 0.28
C GLY A 61 -4.51 12.57 -0.64
N TYR A 62 -4.37 11.27 -0.37
CA TYR A 62 -5.19 10.28 -1.05
C TYR A 62 -6.58 10.18 -0.42
N GLU A 63 -7.59 9.94 -1.25
CA GLU A 63 -8.97 9.74 -0.84
C GLU A 63 -9.53 8.43 -1.41
N PRO A 64 -10.44 7.72 -0.70
CA PRO A 64 -11.12 6.56 -1.26
C PRO A 64 -11.85 6.90 -2.56
N CYS A 65 -11.72 6.04 -3.56
CA CYS A 65 -12.38 6.16 -4.85
C CYS A 65 -13.04 4.83 -5.25
N ASP A 66 -14.07 4.94 -6.11
CA ASP A 66 -15.02 3.84 -6.34
C ASP A 66 -14.53 2.78 -7.33
N ASN A 67 -13.44 3.03 -8.07
CA ASN A 67 -12.97 2.13 -9.11
C ASN A 67 -11.47 2.30 -9.44
N GLU A 68 -10.94 1.25 -10.07
CA GLU A 68 -9.55 1.06 -10.48
C GLU A 68 -9.21 1.71 -11.82
N ILE A 69 -10.18 2.37 -12.48
CA ILE A 69 -9.99 2.92 -13.82
C ILE A 69 -8.96 4.05 -13.71
N PRO A 70 -7.87 4.02 -14.50
CA PRO A 70 -6.91 5.11 -14.55
C PRO A 70 -7.56 6.43 -14.96
N GLU A 71 -7.17 7.51 -14.30
CA GLU A 71 -7.66 8.86 -14.57
C GLU A 71 -6.47 9.79 -14.84
N ASP A 72 -6.51 10.52 -15.95
CA ASP A 72 -5.43 11.45 -16.29
C ASP A 72 -5.26 12.51 -15.19
N GLY A 73 -4.03 12.67 -14.70
CA GLY A 73 -3.72 13.61 -13.62
C GLY A 73 -3.95 13.09 -12.21
N PHE A 74 -4.26 11.79 -12.05
CA PHE A 74 -4.39 11.15 -10.74
C PHE A 74 -3.48 9.94 -10.60
N GLU A 75 -2.93 9.76 -9.41
CA GLU A 75 -2.28 8.52 -9.00
C GLU A 75 -3.26 7.69 -8.17
N LYS A 76 -3.30 6.37 -8.41
CA LYS A 76 -4.16 5.44 -7.69
C LYS A 76 -3.37 4.37 -6.95
N VAL A 77 -3.75 4.11 -5.71
CA VAL A 77 -3.18 3.06 -4.85
C VAL A 77 -4.26 2.05 -4.49
N ALA A 78 -4.01 0.76 -4.75
CA ALA A 78 -4.91 -0.32 -4.37
C ALA A 78 -4.36 -1.07 -3.14
N LEU A 79 -5.18 -1.17 -2.10
CA LEU A 79 -4.89 -1.94 -0.90
C LEU A 79 -5.57 -3.31 -1.00
N TYR A 80 -4.82 -4.35 -0.63
CA TYR A 80 -5.28 -5.72 -0.70
C TYR A 80 -4.98 -6.44 0.60
N VAL A 81 -5.94 -7.22 1.08
CA VAL A 81 -5.81 -7.99 2.31
C VAL A 81 -5.99 -9.47 2.02
N GLN A 82 -5.03 -10.27 2.43
CA GLN A 82 -5.20 -11.71 2.47
C GLN A 82 -6.00 -12.09 3.72
N THR A 83 -7.25 -12.52 3.52
CA THR A 83 -8.08 -13.13 4.56
C THR A 83 -7.80 -14.63 4.60
N ASP A 84 -6.68 -15.02 5.22
CA ASP A 84 -6.50 -16.43 5.56
C ASP A 84 -7.53 -16.79 6.65
N SER A 85 -8.22 -17.93 6.53
CA SER A 85 -9.15 -18.45 7.54
C SER A 85 -8.50 -18.78 8.91
N ASN A 86 -7.26 -18.36 9.13
CA ASN A 86 -6.57 -18.38 10.40
C ASN A 86 -5.90 -17.01 10.57
N GLU A 87 -6.43 -16.24 11.51
CA GLU A 87 -6.03 -14.87 11.79
C GLU A 87 -4.52 -14.74 11.94
N LEU A 88 -3.90 -13.95 11.06
CA LEU A 88 -2.82 -13.01 11.32
C LEU A 88 -2.47 -12.36 9.97
N LEU A 89 -2.85 -11.09 9.81
CA LEU A 89 -2.61 -10.26 8.62
C LEU A 89 -1.11 -9.98 8.44
N SER A 90 -0.35 -10.97 7.98
CA SER A 90 1.09 -10.84 7.77
C SER A 90 1.45 -10.28 6.41
N ASN A 91 0.52 -10.25 5.45
CA ASN A 91 0.84 -9.89 4.07
C ASN A 91 -0.29 -9.04 3.45
N VAL A 92 -0.15 -7.70 3.49
CA VAL A 92 -0.84 -6.82 2.54
C VAL A 92 -0.03 -6.92 1.24
N VAL A 93 -0.33 -7.93 0.42
CA VAL A 93 0.27 -8.09 -0.91
C VAL A 93 -0.77 -7.71 -1.93
N GLY A 94 -0.33 -6.92 -2.91
CA GLY A 94 -1.11 -6.62 -4.11
C GLY A 94 -1.81 -7.87 -4.67
N TRP A 95 -3.12 -7.74 -4.87
CA TRP A 95 -4.05 -8.59 -5.62
C TRP A 95 -4.97 -9.58 -4.83
N LEU A 96 -6.27 -9.23 -4.90
CA LEU A 96 -7.54 -9.97 -4.71
C LEU A 96 -7.98 -10.40 -3.29
N SER A 97 -8.71 -9.53 -2.58
CA SER A 97 -10.18 -9.57 -2.41
C SER A 97 -10.58 -8.51 -1.37
N GLU A 98 -11.59 -7.69 -1.68
CA GLU A 98 -11.93 -6.39 -1.03
C GLU A 98 -10.93 -5.27 -1.35
N GLN A 99 -11.27 -4.47 -2.36
CA GLN A 99 -10.43 -3.38 -2.86
C GLN A 99 -10.84 -2.09 -2.16
N SER A 100 -9.94 -1.50 -1.38
CA SER A 100 -9.96 -0.07 -1.12
C SER A 100 -8.99 0.57 -2.10
N ILE A 101 -9.52 1.41 -2.99
CA ILE A 101 -8.75 2.12 -4.01
C ILE A 101 -8.70 3.57 -3.56
N LEU A 102 -7.50 4.14 -3.51
CA LEU A 102 -7.30 5.53 -3.13
C LEU A 102 -6.78 6.33 -4.33
N SER A 103 -7.15 7.60 -4.47
CA SER A 103 -6.63 8.50 -5.50
C SER A 103 -6.15 9.83 -4.93
N SER A 104 -5.12 10.42 -5.54
CA SER A 104 -4.66 11.79 -5.27
C SER A 104 -4.27 12.49 -6.58
N SER A 105 -4.34 13.82 -6.62
CA SER A 105 -3.95 14.59 -7.81
C SER A 105 -2.42 14.68 -7.96
N ILE A 106 -1.93 14.58 -9.19
CA ILE A 106 -0.51 14.69 -9.57
C ILE A 106 -0.07 16.15 -9.74
#